data_AF-B5I1D4-F1
#
_entry.id   AF-B5I1D4-F1
#
_cell.length_a   1.000
_cell.length_b   1.000
_cell.length_c   1.000
_cell.angle_alpha   90.00
_cell.angle_beta   90.00
_cell.angle_gamma   90.00
#
_symmetry.space_group_name_H-M   'P 1'
#
loop_
_entity.id
_entity.type
_entity.pdbx_description
1 polymer ?
#
loop_
_entity_poly.entity_id
_entity_poly.type
_entity_poly.pdbx_seq_one_letter_code
_entity_poly.pdbx_strand_id
1 'polypeptide(L)'
;MDLHKELPAAVDTEALLALADTHHARPARPLGLQEAAGHLVKVYALEAPGRTVSAQEAEAGLRIAARHLELGPLRGSLGLAVLIVHAGGDGDYVLVHSWIEGDMADLAIFAGPVGEPDALRPGRAGLSPCVWEAAVLAHERDAYSRHVLDGTGSLTDRLTAWGADTVTGDVR
;
A
#
# COMPACT_ATOMS: atom_id res chain seq x y z
N MET A 1 -12.91 -36.14 22.15
CA MET A 1 -12.12 -36.40 20.94
C MET A 1 -10.83 -35.65 21.12
N ASP A 2 -9.78 -36.38 21.46
CA ASP A 2 -8.50 -35.83 21.89
C ASP A 2 -7.79 -35.19 20.69
N LEU A 3 -7.64 -33.87 20.73
CA LEU A 3 -7.08 -33.04 19.67
C LEU A 3 -5.56 -32.95 19.82
N HIS A 4 -4.87 -34.08 19.86
CA HIS A 4 -3.48 -34.09 19.39
C HIS A 4 -3.51 -34.05 17.85
N LYS A 5 -4.00 -32.93 17.30
CA LYS A 5 -3.95 -32.69 15.86
C LYS A 5 -2.57 -32.14 15.55
N GLU A 6 -1.71 -33.02 15.07
CA GLU A 6 -0.50 -32.60 14.36
C GLU A 6 -0.90 -31.61 13.26
N LEU A 7 -0.16 -30.51 13.16
CA LEU A 7 -0.37 -29.51 12.12
C LEU A 7 -0.08 -30.14 10.74
N PRO A 8 -0.72 -29.66 9.66
CA PRO A 8 -0.37 -30.10 8.31
C PRO A 8 1.14 -29.93 8.05
N ALA A 9 1.78 -30.88 7.37
CA ALA A 9 3.23 -30.88 7.15
C ALA A 9 3.78 -29.65 6.41
N ALA A 10 2.92 -28.93 5.68
CA ALA A 10 3.28 -27.69 5.01
C ALA A 10 3.34 -26.47 5.95
N VAL A 11 2.86 -26.59 7.19
CA VAL A 11 2.91 -25.52 8.19
C VAL A 11 4.30 -25.47 8.81
N ASP A 12 5.12 -24.55 8.31
CA ASP A 12 6.42 -24.25 8.88
C ASP A 12 6.26 -23.52 10.22
N THR A 13 6.23 -24.29 11.31
CA THR A 13 5.98 -23.76 12.65
C THR A 13 7.15 -22.90 13.14
N GLU A 14 8.39 -23.25 12.79
CA GLU A 14 9.58 -22.50 13.19
C GLU A 14 9.60 -21.13 12.52
N ALA A 15 9.39 -21.07 11.19
CA ALA A 15 9.34 -19.81 10.47
C ALA A 15 8.19 -18.91 10.95
N LEU A 16 7.01 -19.47 11.22
CA LEU A 16 5.87 -18.71 11.72
C LEU A 16 6.13 -18.11 13.11
N LEU A 17 6.77 -18.86 14.02
CA LEU A 17 7.14 -18.34 15.34
C LEU A 17 8.20 -17.25 15.23
N ALA A 18 9.19 -17.40 14.35
CA ALA A 18 10.19 -16.37 14.09
C ALA A 18 9.56 -15.07 13.52
N LEU A 19 8.54 -15.19 12.66
CA LEU A 19 7.75 -14.04 12.20
C LEU A 19 6.97 -13.38 13.35
N ALA A 20 6.38 -14.17 14.24
CA ALA A 20 5.66 -13.65 15.40
C ALA A 20 6.59 -12.87 16.35
N ASP A 21 7.80 -13.38 16.58
CA ASP A 21 8.81 -12.73 17.44
C ASP A 21 9.33 -11.41 16.84
N THR A 22 9.30 -11.29 15.51
CA THR A 22 9.74 -10.08 14.79
C THR A 22 8.59 -9.16 14.40
N HIS A 23 7.31 -9.54 14.59
CA HIS A 23 6.16 -8.71 14.28
C HIS A 23 5.98 -7.60 15.33
N HIS A 24 6.05 -6.35 14.87
CA HIS A 24 5.84 -5.16 15.67
C HIS A 24 5.08 -4.14 14.83
N ALA A 25 4.56 -3.09 15.48
CA ALA A 25 3.88 -2.05 14.75
C ALA A 25 4.85 -1.25 13.86
N ARG A 26 4.38 -0.82 12.69
CA ARG A 26 5.14 0.06 11.79
C ARG A 26 4.50 1.44 11.73
N PRO A 27 5.28 2.53 11.86
CA PRO A 27 4.76 3.87 11.61
C PRO A 27 4.31 4.01 10.15
N ALA A 28 3.04 4.36 9.98
CA ALA A 28 2.46 4.85 8.74
C ALA A 28 2.24 6.36 8.87
N ARG A 29 2.65 7.11 7.84
CA ARG A 29 2.51 8.56 7.81
C ARG A 29 2.02 9.04 6.45
N PRO A 30 0.99 9.90 6.38
CA PRO A 30 0.58 10.49 5.12
C PRO A 30 1.66 11.48 4.63
N LEU A 31 1.96 11.41 3.33
CA LEU A 31 2.80 12.38 2.61
C LEU A 31 1.95 13.38 1.80
N GLY A 32 0.63 13.32 1.95
CA GLY A 32 -0.33 14.21 1.31
C GLY A 32 -0.91 13.64 0.02
N LEU A 33 -1.70 14.48 -0.64
CA LEU A 33 -2.36 14.20 -1.90
C LEU A 33 -1.53 14.79 -3.05
N GLN A 34 -1.26 14.00 -4.07
CA GLN A 34 -0.43 14.36 -5.21
C GLN A 34 -1.18 14.07 -6.51
N GLU A 35 -0.78 14.72 -7.59
CA GLU A 35 -1.22 14.35 -8.93
C GLU A 35 -0.11 13.58 -9.64
N ALA A 36 -0.44 12.43 -10.23
CA ALA A 36 0.50 11.64 -11.03
C ALA A 36 -0.23 10.99 -12.20
N ALA A 37 0.25 11.22 -13.43
CA ALA A 37 -0.37 10.73 -14.66
C ALA A 37 -1.89 11.00 -14.73
N GLY A 38 -2.33 12.19 -14.29
CA GLY A 38 -3.74 12.59 -14.26
C GLY A 38 -4.59 11.90 -13.18
N HIS A 39 -3.98 11.15 -12.27
CA HIS A 39 -4.65 10.53 -11.12
C HIS A 39 -4.44 11.36 -9.86
N LEU A 40 -5.45 11.38 -9.01
CA LEU A 40 -5.36 11.86 -7.64
C LEU A 40 -4.79 10.73 -6.77
N VAL A 41 -3.57 10.93 -6.27
CA VAL A 41 -2.79 9.90 -5.56
C VAL A 41 -2.60 10.27 -4.10
N LYS A 42 -3.17 9.47 -3.20
CA LYS A 42 -2.93 9.61 -1.76
C LYS A 42 -1.67 8.84 -1.38
N VAL A 43 -0.66 9.54 -0.84
CA VAL A 43 0.68 8.98 -0.63
C VAL A 43 0.93 8.70 0.85
N TYR A 44 1.48 7.53 1.15
CA TYR A 44 1.89 7.09 2.49
C TYR A 44 3.36 6.68 2.51
N ALA A 45 4.03 7.04 3.61
CA ALA A 45 5.26 6.40 4.03
C ALA A 45 4.92 5.28 5.02
N LEU A 46 5.58 4.13 4.88
CA LEU A 46 5.57 3.04 5.84
C LEU A 46 7.02 2.69 6.19
N GLU A 47 7.35 2.63 7.48
CA GLU A 47 8.75 2.63 7.92
C GLU A 47 9.03 1.45 8.85
N ALA A 48 10.06 0.65 8.53
CA ALA A 48 10.63 -0.29 9.49
C ALA A 48 11.40 0.44 10.61
N PRO A 49 11.66 -0.20 11.77
CA PRO A 49 12.42 0.43 12.85
C PRO A 49 13.78 0.95 12.38
N GLY A 50 14.06 2.21 12.72
CA GLY A 50 15.33 2.87 12.35
C GLY A 50 15.43 3.26 10.87
N ARG A 51 14.35 3.10 10.09
CA ARG A 51 14.25 3.54 8.71
C ARG A 51 13.37 4.78 8.62
N THR A 52 13.54 5.56 7.55
CA THR A 52 12.71 6.72 7.27
C THR A 52 12.61 6.88 5.76
N VAL A 53 11.40 7.14 5.27
CA VAL A 53 11.20 7.48 3.85
C VAL A 53 11.61 8.94 3.66
N SER A 54 12.71 9.13 2.93
CA SER A 54 13.19 10.43 2.50
C SER A 54 12.31 11.05 1.41
N ALA A 55 12.47 12.36 1.19
CA ALA A 55 11.79 13.04 0.08
C ALA A 55 12.18 12.45 -1.29
N GLN A 56 13.44 12.02 -1.45
CA GLN A 56 13.93 11.40 -2.69
C GLN A 56 13.26 10.05 -2.96
N GLU A 57 13.10 9.22 -1.93
CA GLU A 57 12.40 7.93 -2.05
C GLU A 57 10.91 8.14 -2.33
N ALA A 58 10.27 9.12 -1.68
CA ALA A 58 8.90 9.50 -1.96
C ALA A 58 8.70 9.94 -3.42
N GLU A 59 9.62 10.78 -3.94
CA GLU A 59 9.60 11.23 -5.33
C GLU A 59 9.85 10.07 -6.31
N ALA A 60 10.77 9.17 -5.99
CA ALA A 60 11.00 7.96 -6.79
C ALA A 60 9.76 7.06 -6.84
N GLY A 61 9.10 6.85 -5.69
CA GLY A 61 7.83 6.15 -5.62
C GLY A 61 6.74 6.79 -6.49
N LEU A 62 6.64 8.13 -6.47
CA LEU A 62 5.72 8.87 -7.35
C LEU A 62 6.03 8.69 -8.83
N ARG A 63 7.31 8.69 -9.23
CA ARG A 63 7.70 8.43 -10.63
C ARG A 63 7.32 7.01 -11.08
N ILE A 64 7.54 6.00 -10.22
CA ILE A 64 7.14 4.62 -10.48
C ILE A 64 5.61 4.53 -10.59
N ALA A 65 4.88 5.16 -9.68
CA ALA A 65 3.43 5.22 -9.69
C ALA A 65 2.90 5.88 -10.97
N ALA A 66 3.45 7.03 -11.37
CA ALA A 66 3.07 7.72 -12.60
C ALA A 66 3.20 6.80 -13.82
N ARG A 67 4.35 6.12 -13.96
CA ARG A 67 4.57 5.20 -15.09
C ARG A 67 3.61 4.01 -15.09
N HIS A 68 3.23 3.50 -13.92
CA HIS A 68 2.23 2.45 -13.83
C HIS A 68 0.82 2.96 -14.21
N LEU A 69 0.46 4.13 -13.70
CA LEU A 69 -0.87 4.75 -13.86
C LEU A 69 -1.12 5.29 -15.28
N GLU A 70 -0.08 5.50 -16.09
CA GLU A 70 -0.22 5.79 -17.53
C GLU A 70 -1.04 4.71 -18.28
N LEU A 71 -1.00 3.47 -17.81
CA LEU A 71 -1.80 2.36 -18.36
C LEU A 71 -3.21 2.28 -17.75
N GLY A 72 -3.50 3.09 -16.73
CA GLY A 72 -4.74 3.08 -15.96
C GLY A 72 -6.01 3.15 -16.81
N PRO A 73 -6.12 4.07 -17.79
CA PRO A 73 -7.33 4.16 -18.63
C PRO A 73 -7.64 2.87 -19.40
N LEU A 74 -6.61 2.10 -19.79
CA LEU A 74 -6.79 0.81 -20.48
C LEU A 74 -7.21 -0.32 -19.52
N ARG A 75 -7.12 -0.08 -18.21
CA ARG A 75 -7.43 -1.02 -17.13
C ARG A 75 -8.66 -0.59 -16.31
N GLY A 76 -9.43 0.38 -16.82
CA GLY A 76 -10.64 0.86 -16.17
C GLY A 76 -10.40 1.75 -14.95
N SER A 77 -9.22 2.37 -14.84
CA SER A 77 -8.92 3.30 -13.74
C SER A 77 -9.93 4.44 -13.67
N LEU A 78 -10.35 4.75 -12.44
CA LEU A 78 -11.26 5.85 -12.11
C LEU A 78 -10.52 7.14 -11.71
N GLY A 79 -9.19 7.19 -11.92
CA GLY A 79 -8.38 8.38 -11.64
C GLY A 79 -8.04 8.58 -10.16
N LEU A 80 -8.29 7.59 -9.31
CA LEU A 80 -7.99 7.64 -7.87
C LEU A 80 -7.03 6.51 -7.51
N ALA A 81 -5.95 6.83 -6.82
CA ALA A 81 -4.96 5.85 -6.41
C ALA A 81 -4.40 6.10 -5.02
N VAL A 82 -3.83 5.04 -4.44
CA VAL A 82 -3.05 5.06 -3.21
C VAL A 82 -1.64 4.60 -3.54
N LEU A 83 -0.66 5.37 -3.08
CA LEU A 83 0.76 5.04 -3.18
C LEU A 83 1.32 4.79 -1.78
N ILE A 84 1.91 3.62 -1.57
CA ILE A 84 2.67 3.33 -0.35
C ILE A 84 4.14 3.22 -0.74
N VAL A 85 4.97 4.07 -0.13
CA VAL A 85 6.43 3.98 -0.17
C VAL A 85 6.88 3.37 1.14
N HIS A 86 7.45 2.18 1.06
CA HIS A 86 7.77 1.37 2.21
C HIS A 86 9.28 1.19 2.34
N ALA A 87 9.86 1.84 3.36
CA ALA A 87 11.24 1.61 3.75
C ALA A 87 11.30 0.37 4.66
N GLY A 88 11.49 -0.81 4.06
CA GLY A 88 11.46 -2.09 4.76
C GLY A 88 12.77 -2.43 5.46
N GLY A 89 12.77 -3.56 6.17
CA GLY A 89 13.97 -4.08 6.85
C GLY A 89 14.84 -4.97 5.95
N ASP A 90 14.23 -5.61 4.96
CA ASP A 90 14.84 -6.57 4.04
C ASP A 90 14.88 -6.08 2.57
N GLY A 91 14.26 -4.93 2.30
CA GLY A 91 14.14 -4.32 0.99
C GLY A 91 13.25 -3.09 1.07
N ASP A 92 13.23 -2.29 0.01
CA ASP A 92 12.28 -1.20 -0.13
C ASP A 92 11.19 -1.58 -1.14
N TYR A 93 9.98 -1.08 -0.91
CA TYR A 93 8.80 -1.44 -1.69
C TYR A 93 8.00 -0.21 -2.09
N VAL A 94 7.39 -0.28 -3.27
CA VAL A 94 6.43 0.71 -3.77
C VAL A 94 5.17 -0.01 -4.19
N LEU A 95 4.04 0.36 -3.61
CA LEU A 95 2.73 -0.20 -3.93
C LEU A 95 1.87 0.87 -4.58
N VAL A 96 1.28 0.53 -5.71
CA VAL A 96 0.36 1.38 -6.47
C VAL A 96 -0.99 0.67 -6.51
N HIS A 97 -1.94 1.18 -5.74
CA HIS A 97 -3.30 0.67 -5.68
C HIS A 97 -4.24 1.65 -6.39
N SER A 98 -4.77 1.28 -7.55
CA SER A 98 -5.68 2.12 -8.34
C SER A 98 -7.12 1.62 -8.20
N TRP A 99 -8.04 2.50 -7.86
CA TRP A 99 -9.48 2.19 -7.92
C TRP A 99 -9.89 2.11 -9.40
N ILE A 100 -10.55 1.00 -9.76
CA ILE A 100 -10.99 0.73 -11.13
C ILE A 100 -12.51 0.50 -11.16
N GLU A 101 -13.07 0.41 -12.35
CA GLU A 101 -14.49 0.08 -12.56
C GLU A 101 -14.92 -1.22 -11.85
N GLY A 102 -16.23 -1.33 -11.57
CA GLY A 102 -16.82 -2.55 -11.02
C GLY A 102 -16.51 -2.82 -9.55
N ASP A 103 -16.30 -1.77 -8.74
CA ASP A 103 -16.01 -1.85 -7.30
C ASP A 103 -14.71 -2.64 -6.99
N MET A 104 -13.76 -2.61 -7.94
CA MET A 104 -12.49 -3.32 -7.87
C MET A 104 -11.31 -2.36 -7.73
N ALA A 105 -10.13 -2.95 -7.50
CA ALA A 105 -8.87 -2.23 -7.56
C ALA A 105 -7.79 -3.08 -8.24
N ASP A 106 -6.92 -2.38 -8.95
CA ASP A 106 -5.66 -2.92 -9.44
C ASP A 106 -4.55 -2.64 -8.44
N LEU A 107 -3.67 -3.63 -8.25
CA LEU A 107 -2.49 -3.50 -7.40
C LEU A 107 -1.23 -3.87 -8.16
N ALA A 108 -0.24 -2.99 -8.11
CA ALA A 108 1.13 -3.28 -8.51
C ALA A 108 2.09 -3.08 -7.34
N ILE A 109 3.03 -4.01 -7.20
CA ILE A 109 4.07 -3.98 -6.16
C ILE A 109 5.42 -3.97 -6.87
N PHE A 110 6.29 -3.06 -6.47
CA PHE A 110 7.68 -2.99 -6.88
C PHE A 110 8.56 -3.20 -5.67
N ALA A 111 9.66 -3.93 -5.83
CA ALA A 111 10.58 -4.26 -4.76
C ALA A 111 12.03 -4.15 -5.23
N GLY A 112 12.95 -3.87 -4.31
CA GLY A 112 14.36 -3.72 -4.61
C GLY A 112 15.22 -3.58 -3.36
N PRO A 113 16.55 -3.46 -3.53
CA PRO A 113 17.47 -3.28 -2.42
C PRO A 113 17.20 -2.02 -1.62
N VAL A 114 17.55 -2.09 -0.34
CA VAL A 114 17.45 -1.02 0.64
C VAL A 114 18.26 0.21 0.19
N GLY A 115 17.61 1.37 0.10
CA GLY A 115 18.21 2.66 -0.27
C GLY A 115 18.54 2.80 -1.76
N GLU A 116 18.05 1.90 -2.62
CA GLU A 116 18.33 1.90 -4.06
C GLU A 116 17.04 2.04 -4.89
N PRO A 117 16.39 3.23 -4.89
CA PRO A 117 15.10 3.42 -5.55
C PRO A 117 15.11 3.12 -7.05
N ASP A 118 16.24 3.35 -7.74
CA ASP A 118 16.39 3.07 -9.17
C ASP A 118 16.51 1.57 -9.48
N ALA A 119 16.71 0.74 -8.46
CA ALA A 119 16.77 -0.71 -8.55
C ALA A 119 15.41 -1.38 -8.25
N LEU A 120 14.36 -0.63 -7.92
CA LEU A 120 13.00 -1.16 -7.76
C LEU A 120 12.50 -1.78 -9.06
N ARG A 121 11.99 -3.01 -9.00
CA ARG A 121 11.44 -3.75 -10.15
C ARG A 121 10.08 -4.35 -9.79
N PRO A 122 9.21 -4.65 -10.78
CA PRO A 122 7.96 -5.36 -10.50
C PRO A 122 8.20 -6.61 -9.66
N GLY A 123 7.43 -6.77 -8.60
CA GLY A 123 7.44 -7.97 -7.76
C GLY A 123 7.01 -9.21 -8.55
N ARG A 124 7.27 -10.38 -7.98
CA ARG A 124 6.86 -11.65 -8.58
C ARG A 124 5.34 -11.71 -8.79
N ALA A 125 4.89 -12.44 -9.80
CA ALA A 125 3.48 -12.65 -10.05
C ALA A 125 2.77 -13.24 -8.81
N GLY A 126 1.63 -12.67 -8.44
CA GLY A 126 0.85 -13.09 -7.27
C GLY A 126 1.40 -12.60 -5.93
N LEU A 127 2.44 -11.76 -5.90
CA LEU A 127 2.85 -11.09 -4.67
C LEU A 127 1.72 -10.17 -4.18
N SER A 128 1.37 -10.31 -2.90
CA SER A 128 0.39 -9.47 -2.20
C SER A 128 1.10 -8.51 -1.24
N PRO A 129 0.39 -7.47 -0.76
CA PRO A 129 0.91 -6.60 0.30
C PRO A 129 1.30 -7.42 1.53
N CYS A 130 2.34 -6.99 2.24
CA CYS A 130 2.63 -7.50 3.58
C CYS A 130 1.56 -7.02 4.57
N VAL A 131 1.56 -7.57 5.78
CA VAL A 131 0.52 -7.31 6.80
C VAL A 131 0.35 -5.82 7.12
N TRP A 132 1.45 -5.06 7.16
CA TRP A 132 1.42 -3.62 7.43
C TRP A 132 0.90 -2.79 6.26
N GLU A 133 1.30 -3.12 5.03
CA GLU A 133 0.77 -2.47 3.82
C GLU A 133 -0.72 -2.79 3.65
N ALA A 134 -1.12 -4.03 3.95
CA ALA A 134 -2.52 -4.46 3.94
C ALA A 134 -3.37 -3.67 4.94
N ALA A 135 -2.84 -3.32 6.12
CA ALA A 135 -3.53 -2.47 7.08
C ALA A 135 -3.80 -1.06 6.53
N VAL A 136 -2.83 -0.46 5.83
CA VAL A 136 -3.01 0.84 5.14
C VAL A 136 -4.07 0.72 4.04
N LEU A 137 -4.01 -0.32 3.21
CA LEU A 137 -4.98 -0.53 2.14
C LEU A 137 -6.39 -0.85 2.67
N ALA A 138 -6.51 -1.53 3.82
CA ALA A 138 -7.79 -1.77 4.47
C ALA A 138 -8.43 -0.44 4.92
N HIS A 139 -7.66 0.44 5.55
CA HIS A 139 -8.10 1.80 5.87
C HIS A 139 -8.57 2.54 4.61
N GLU A 140 -7.78 2.50 3.53
CA GLU A 140 -8.14 3.19 2.30
C GLU A 140 -9.38 2.62 1.61
N ARG A 141 -9.61 1.32 1.70
CA ARG A 141 -10.84 0.68 1.25
C ARG A 141 -12.05 1.14 2.05
N ASP A 142 -11.92 1.26 3.37
CA ASP A 142 -12.98 1.80 4.23
C ASP A 142 -13.23 3.29 3.96
N ALA A 143 -12.18 4.08 3.80
CA ALA A 143 -12.27 5.51 3.49
C ALA A 143 -12.91 5.76 2.11
N TYR A 144 -12.52 4.98 1.10
CA TYR A 144 -13.11 5.05 -0.24
C TYR A 144 -14.61 4.71 -0.20
N SER A 145 -14.99 3.59 0.42
CA SER A 145 -16.41 3.24 0.59
C SER A 145 -17.19 4.36 1.28
N ARG A 146 -16.70 4.83 2.44
CA ARG A 146 -17.41 5.80 3.29
C ARG A 146 -17.57 7.17 2.63
N HIS A 147 -16.51 7.69 2.02
CA HIS A 147 -16.49 9.08 1.55
C HIS A 147 -16.82 9.22 0.07
N VAL A 148 -16.45 8.25 -0.76
CA VAL A 148 -16.66 8.34 -2.21
C VAL A 148 -17.96 7.65 -2.60
N LEU A 149 -18.11 6.36 -2.28
CA LEU A 149 -19.27 5.57 -2.70
C LEU A 149 -20.53 5.93 -1.91
N ASP A 150 -20.44 5.93 -0.58
CA ASP A 150 -21.55 6.21 0.33
C ASP A 150 -21.66 7.71 0.69
N GLY A 151 -20.71 8.52 0.23
CA GLY A 151 -20.67 9.95 0.52
C GLY A 151 -21.89 10.69 0.01
N THR A 152 -22.20 11.82 0.65
CA THR A 152 -23.26 12.75 0.19
C THR A 152 -22.62 14.07 -0.29
N GLY A 153 -23.37 14.88 -1.04
CA GLY A 153 -22.83 16.12 -1.62
C GLY A 153 -22.11 15.92 -2.95
N SER A 154 -21.36 16.93 -3.39
CA SER A 154 -20.66 16.94 -4.68
C SER A 154 -19.50 15.96 -4.69
N LEU A 155 -19.09 15.49 -5.88
CA LEU A 155 -17.92 14.61 -5.99
C LEU A 155 -16.65 15.29 -5.44
N THR A 156 -16.48 16.59 -5.67
CA THR A 156 -15.35 17.35 -5.13
C THR A 156 -15.30 17.32 -3.60
N ASP A 157 -16.44 17.48 -2.93
CA ASP A 157 -16.50 17.42 -1.46
C ASP A 157 -16.15 16.02 -0.95
N ARG A 158 -16.67 14.99 -1.62
CA ARG A 158 -16.38 13.58 -1.33
C ARG A 158 -14.90 13.24 -1.49
N LEU A 159 -14.28 13.67 -2.58
CA LEU A 159 -12.86 13.45 -2.83
C LEU A 159 -11.98 14.24 -1.86
N THR A 160 -12.41 15.42 -1.44
CA THR A 160 -11.74 16.21 -0.39
C THR A 160 -11.79 15.47 0.95
N ALA A 161 -12.95 14.92 1.32
CA ALA A 161 -13.12 14.12 2.53
C ALA A 161 -12.29 12.82 2.48
N TRP A 162 -12.33 12.10 1.35
CA TRP A 162 -11.47 10.93 1.13
C TRP A 162 -9.99 11.30 1.26
N GLY A 163 -9.53 12.37 0.61
CA GLY A 163 -8.15 12.83 0.65
C GLY A 163 -7.65 13.17 2.07
N ALA A 164 -8.54 13.69 2.92
CA ALA A 164 -8.23 14.04 4.31
C ALA A 164 -8.25 12.83 5.27
N ASP A 165 -9.06 11.81 4.99
CA ASP A 165 -9.14 10.59 5.80
C ASP A 165 -7.89 9.72 5.59
N THR A 166 -6.95 9.83 6.53
CA THR A 166 -5.62 9.22 6.42
C THR A 166 -5.28 8.37 7.63
N VAL A 167 -4.61 7.24 7.41
CA VAL A 167 -3.97 6.50 8.49
C VAL A 167 -2.70 7.25 8.94
N THR A 168 -2.56 7.43 10.26
CA THR A 168 -1.36 8.02 10.89
C THR A 168 -1.03 7.24 12.15
N GLY A 169 0.25 6.96 12.37
CA GLY A 169 0.74 6.25 13.54
C GLY A 169 0.99 4.77 13.25
N ASP A 170 0.92 3.96 14.29
CA ASP A 170 1.35 2.57 14.27
C ASP A 170 0.30 1.64 13.64
N VAL A 171 0.65 0.99 12.53
CA VAL A 171 -0.16 -0.08 11.91
C VAL A 171 0.42 -1.45 12.25
N ARG A 172 -0.43 -2.49 12.33
CA ARG A 172 -0.05 -3.87 12.67
C ARG A 172 -0.61 -4.86 11.67
#